data_AF-A0A022LJ75-F1
#
_entry.id   AF-A0A022LJ75-F1
#
_cell.length_a   1.000
_cell.length_b   1.000
_cell.length_c   1.000
_cell.angle_alpha   90.00
_cell.angle_beta   90.00
_cell.angle_gamma   90.00
#
_symmetry.space_group_name_H-M   'P 1'
#
loop_
_entity.id
_entity.type
_entity.pdbx_description
1 polymer ?
#
loop_
_entity_poly.entity_id
_entity_poly.type
_entity_poly.pdbx_seq_one_letter_code
_entity_poly.pdbx_strand_id
1 'polypeptide(L)'
;MTVSLELLSRGPARPDLLEDLVVAASGLAGALSRWSVANPVEVPGDPDLGLPDLDAVAAVLASDTAAVIEVAPGLRGRGPAADRLVDLLALAAHSGVGFGSGLIPRCAHAGEVWALLAGAVAAMTGGDVRAALAAPDPAALVSLPRAAREAVRDVVTCAVVPEGSVDEVSADLASARQI
;
A
#
# COMPACT_ATOMS: atom_id res chain seq x y z
N MET A 1 28.69 6.16 -28.45
CA MET A 1 27.45 6.02 -27.65
C MET A 1 27.85 5.88 -26.20
N THR A 2 27.73 6.94 -25.41
CA THR A 2 27.97 6.91 -23.96
C THR A 2 26.69 6.40 -23.29
N VAL A 3 26.71 5.17 -22.80
CA VAL A 3 25.63 4.63 -21.97
C VAL A 3 25.74 5.33 -20.61
N SER A 4 24.72 6.10 -20.21
CA SER A 4 24.68 6.70 -18.87
C SER A 4 24.70 5.61 -17.81
N LEU A 5 25.74 5.61 -16.97
CA LEU A 5 25.87 4.69 -15.83
C LEU A 5 24.72 4.84 -14.82
N GLU A 6 24.00 5.96 -14.82
CA GLU A 6 22.75 6.15 -14.05
C GLU A 6 21.63 5.18 -14.42
N LEU A 7 21.62 4.63 -15.65
CA LEU A 7 20.67 3.60 -16.05
C LEU A 7 21.07 2.20 -15.54
N LEU A 8 22.36 1.97 -15.28
CA LEU A 8 22.85 0.75 -14.61
C LEU A 8 22.65 0.79 -13.10
N SER A 9 22.50 1.97 -12.49
CA SER A 9 22.22 2.12 -11.05
C SER A 9 20.74 2.14 -10.72
N ARG A 10 19.85 2.10 -11.71
CA ARG A 10 18.45 1.76 -11.45
C ARG A 10 18.46 0.33 -10.94
N GLY A 11 18.12 0.16 -9.67
CA GLY A 11 17.85 -1.15 -9.09
C GLY A 11 16.85 -1.95 -9.93
N PRO A 12 16.61 -3.22 -9.60
CA PRO A 12 15.67 -4.05 -10.35
C PRO A 12 14.36 -3.29 -10.63
N ALA A 13 13.81 -3.48 -11.82
CA ALA A 13 12.55 -2.85 -12.20
C ALA A 13 11.53 -3.06 -11.07
N ARG A 14 10.95 -1.96 -10.57
CA ARG A 14 9.96 -2.03 -9.49
C ARG A 14 8.83 -2.96 -9.94
N PRO A 15 8.34 -3.83 -9.05
CA PRO A 15 7.18 -4.64 -9.37
C PRO A 15 6.02 -3.73 -9.76
N ASP A 16 5.28 -4.12 -10.79
CA ASP A 16 4.06 -3.41 -11.16
C ASP A 16 3.04 -3.46 -9.99
N LEU A 17 2.02 -2.60 -10.01
CA LEU A 17 1.09 -2.42 -8.88
C LEU A 17 0.56 -3.74 -8.30
N LEU A 18 0.26 -4.74 -9.13
CA LEU A 18 -0.30 -6.02 -8.68
C LEU A 18 0.73 -7.15 -8.52
N GLU A 19 1.95 -6.99 -9.03
CA GLU A 19 2.98 -8.04 -9.02
C GLU A 19 3.62 -8.18 -7.63
N ASP A 20 3.50 -9.33 -6.97
CA ASP A 20 3.93 -9.49 -5.57
C ASP A 20 3.32 -8.41 -4.63
N LEU A 21 2.12 -7.91 -4.94
CA LEU A 21 1.44 -6.92 -4.08
C LEU A 21 1.03 -7.53 -2.74
N VAL A 22 0.57 -8.77 -2.77
CA VAL A 22 -0.03 -9.45 -1.63
C VAL A 22 0.93 -10.49 -1.10
N VAL A 23 1.17 -10.43 0.21
CA VAL A 23 2.11 -11.31 0.89
C VAL A 23 1.48 -11.87 2.16
N ALA A 24 1.82 -13.12 2.48
CA ALA A 24 1.62 -13.67 3.81
C ALA A 24 2.50 -12.95 4.84
N ALA A 25 2.08 -12.95 6.10
CA ALA A 25 2.90 -12.40 7.20
C ALA A 25 4.27 -13.08 7.30
N SER A 26 4.31 -14.41 7.15
CA SER A 26 5.56 -15.19 7.14
C SER A 26 6.47 -14.88 5.94
N GLY A 27 5.89 -14.45 4.81
CA GLY A 27 6.60 -14.14 3.57
C GLY A 27 7.09 -12.70 3.45
N LEU A 28 6.64 -11.79 4.32
CA LEU A 28 6.89 -10.35 4.22
C LEU A 28 8.38 -10.01 4.18
N ALA A 29 9.16 -10.52 5.14
CA ALA A 29 10.60 -10.26 5.21
C ALA A 29 11.34 -10.73 3.94
N GLY A 30 10.92 -11.89 3.39
CA GLY A 30 11.46 -12.41 2.14
C GLY A 30 11.14 -11.54 0.94
N ALA A 31 9.91 -11.00 0.85
CA ALA A 31 9.50 -10.10 -0.22
C ALA A 31 10.28 -8.78 -0.18
N LEU A 32 10.35 -8.14 0.99
CA LEU A 32 11.08 -6.87 1.17
C LEU A 32 12.58 -7.04 0.89
N SER A 33 13.17 -8.15 1.30
CA SER A 33 14.56 -8.48 0.97
C SER A 33 14.79 -8.61 -0.54
N ARG A 34 13.90 -9.26 -1.29
CA ARG A 34 14.00 -9.34 -2.77
C ARG A 34 13.97 -7.95 -3.42
N TRP A 35 13.23 -7.02 -2.83
CA TRP A 35 13.13 -5.65 -3.30
C TRP A 35 14.22 -4.72 -2.78
N SER A 36 15.15 -5.22 -1.95
CA SER A 36 16.15 -4.42 -1.25
C SER A 36 15.54 -3.30 -0.39
N VAL A 37 14.36 -3.56 0.17
CA VAL A 37 13.65 -2.66 1.08
C VAL A 37 14.04 -3.01 2.52
N ALA A 38 14.16 -1.99 3.38
CA ALA A 38 14.44 -2.17 4.80
C ALA A 38 13.34 -2.96 5.53
N ASN A 39 13.69 -3.53 6.69
CA ASN A 39 12.67 -4.18 7.53
C ASN A 39 11.63 -3.14 7.96
N PRO A 40 10.34 -3.44 7.85
CA PRO A 40 9.30 -2.49 8.15
C PRO A 40 9.12 -2.38 9.67
N VAL A 41 8.53 -1.29 10.12
CA VAL A 41 8.21 -1.06 11.54
C VAL A 41 6.74 -1.29 11.76
N GLU A 42 6.39 -2.17 12.69
CA GLU A 42 5.00 -2.31 13.15
C GLU A 42 4.61 -1.10 14.00
N VAL A 43 3.56 -0.40 13.59
CA VAL A 43 3.04 0.74 14.35
C VAL A 43 1.74 0.30 15.03
N PRO A 44 1.72 0.19 16.38
CA PRO A 44 0.56 -0.30 17.08
C PRO A 44 -0.62 0.67 16.94
N GLY A 45 -1.82 0.12 16.85
CA GLY A 45 -3.05 0.91 16.86
C GLY A 45 -3.28 1.57 18.22
N ASP A 46 -3.86 2.76 18.18
CA ASP A 46 -4.43 3.40 19.36
C ASP A 46 -5.53 2.50 19.98
N PRO A 47 -5.61 2.38 21.32
CA PRO A 47 -6.57 1.50 21.98
C PRO A 47 -8.04 1.84 21.71
N ASP A 48 -8.36 3.10 21.38
CA ASP A 48 -9.74 3.53 21.16
C ASP A 48 -10.13 3.41 19.68
N LEU A 49 -9.23 3.76 18.76
CA LEU A 49 -9.49 3.77 17.32
C LEU A 49 -9.10 2.46 16.61
N GLY A 50 -8.14 1.72 17.16
CA GLY A 50 -7.53 0.54 16.55
C GLY A 50 -6.64 0.84 15.34
N LEU A 51 -6.42 2.12 15.01
CA LEU A 51 -5.47 2.59 13.99
C LEU A 51 -4.33 3.36 14.64
N PRO A 52 -3.13 3.34 14.05
CA PRO A 52 -1.98 4.01 14.64
C PRO A 52 -2.12 5.52 14.65
N ASP A 53 -1.31 6.14 15.51
CA ASP A 53 -1.22 7.59 15.53
C ASP A 53 -0.54 8.17 14.27
N LEU A 54 -1.00 9.33 13.80
CA LEU A 54 -0.45 9.97 12.60
C LEU A 54 1.02 10.36 12.79
N ASP A 55 1.39 10.89 13.96
CA ASP A 55 2.76 11.31 14.23
C ASP A 55 3.70 10.10 14.33
N ALA A 56 3.21 8.99 14.89
CA ALA A 56 3.95 7.74 14.96
C ALA A 56 4.24 7.17 13.57
N VAL A 57 3.24 7.16 12.68
CA VAL A 57 3.43 6.72 11.29
C VAL A 57 4.35 7.70 10.55
N ALA A 58 4.13 9.01 10.68
CA ALA A 58 4.97 10.02 10.02
C ALA A 58 6.45 9.88 10.38
N ALA A 59 6.77 9.59 11.65
CA ALA A 59 8.15 9.38 12.10
C ALA A 59 8.80 8.14 11.44
N VAL A 60 8.04 7.06 11.25
CA VAL A 60 8.50 5.85 10.55
C VAL A 60 8.78 6.15 9.08
N LEU A 61 7.82 6.77 8.38
CA LEU A 61 7.97 7.10 6.96
C LEU A 61 9.14 8.08 6.74
N ALA A 62 9.29 9.10 7.61
CA ALA A 62 10.40 10.05 7.57
C ALA A 62 11.78 9.41 7.82
N SER A 63 11.82 8.18 8.34
CA SER A 63 13.03 7.37 8.50
C SER A 63 13.28 6.44 7.29
N ASP A 64 12.65 6.71 6.14
CA ASP A 64 12.72 5.92 4.91
C ASP A 64 12.44 4.43 5.15
N THR A 65 11.42 4.14 5.97
CA THR A 65 11.03 2.77 6.32
C THR A 65 9.52 2.61 6.22
N ALA A 66 9.06 1.44 5.76
CA ALA A 66 7.64 1.17 5.67
C ALA A 66 6.99 0.93 7.05
N ALA A 67 5.75 1.41 7.20
CA ALA A 67 4.94 1.22 8.40
C ALA A 67 3.93 0.08 8.21
N VAL A 68 4.00 -0.96 9.03
CA VAL A 68 2.97 -2.02 9.06
C VAL A 68 1.82 -1.57 9.96
N ILE A 69 0.60 -1.57 9.43
CA ILE A 69 -0.58 -1.04 10.12
C ILE A 69 -1.79 -1.98 10.00
N GLU A 70 -2.64 -1.98 11.02
CA GLU A 70 -3.98 -2.57 10.95
C GLU A 70 -4.96 -1.57 10.30
N VAL A 71 -5.79 -2.03 9.36
CA VAL A 71 -6.72 -1.14 8.61
C VAL A 71 -8.20 -1.46 8.82
N ALA A 72 -8.53 -2.67 9.30
CA ALA A 72 -9.90 -3.15 9.38
C ALA A 72 -10.87 -2.18 10.12
N PRO A 73 -10.50 -1.56 11.26
CA PRO A 73 -11.38 -0.59 11.91
C PRO A 73 -11.74 0.60 11.02
N GLY A 74 -10.82 1.04 10.17
CA GLY A 74 -11.00 2.18 9.26
C GLY A 74 -11.79 1.85 8.00
N LEU A 75 -11.88 0.57 7.64
CA LEU A 75 -12.65 0.09 6.47
C LEU A 75 -14.09 -0.30 6.81
N ARG A 76 -14.49 -0.31 8.09
CA ARG A 76 -15.84 -0.69 8.55
C ARG A 76 -16.94 0.36 8.33
N GLY A 77 -16.67 1.42 7.57
CA GLY A 77 -17.67 2.42 7.19
C GLY A 77 -17.30 3.83 7.60
N ARG A 78 -18.19 4.53 8.34
CA ARG A 78 -17.97 5.92 8.77
C ARG A 78 -17.55 5.99 10.23
N GLY A 79 -16.85 7.06 10.59
CA GLY A 79 -16.50 7.39 11.97
C GLY A 79 -15.01 7.72 12.13
N PRO A 80 -14.56 7.98 13.36
CA PRO A 80 -13.20 8.44 13.64
C PRO A 80 -12.08 7.53 13.10
N ALA A 81 -12.30 6.21 13.10
CA ALA A 81 -11.35 5.24 12.54
C ALA A 81 -11.23 5.37 11.01
N ALA A 82 -12.35 5.61 10.31
CA ALA A 82 -12.34 5.83 8.87
C ALA A 82 -11.67 7.16 8.51
N ASP A 83 -11.94 8.20 9.30
CA ASP A 83 -11.28 9.51 9.15
C ASP A 83 -9.77 9.38 9.37
N ARG A 84 -9.36 8.61 10.39
CA ARG A 84 -7.94 8.30 10.64
C ARG A 84 -7.28 7.55 9.48
N LEU A 85 -7.97 6.59 8.86
CA LEU A 85 -7.44 5.87 7.70
C LEU A 85 -7.27 6.79 6.48
N VAL A 86 -8.23 7.70 6.25
CA VAL A 86 -8.12 8.73 5.22
C VAL A 86 -6.88 9.61 5.45
N ASP A 87 -6.69 10.07 6.69
CA ASP A 87 -5.54 10.89 7.06
C ASP A 87 -4.21 10.14 6.90
N LEU A 88 -4.16 8.84 7.24
CA LEU A 88 -2.98 7.99 7.05
C LEU A 88 -2.62 7.82 5.56
N LEU A 89 -3.60 7.62 4.70
CA LEU A 89 -3.38 7.53 3.25
C LEU A 89 -2.92 8.87 2.67
N ALA A 90 -3.51 9.97 3.12
CA ALA A 90 -3.07 11.32 2.74
C ALA A 90 -1.64 11.59 3.21
N LEU A 91 -1.31 11.25 4.46
CA LEU A 91 0.03 11.35 5.01
C LEU A 91 1.03 10.56 4.16
N ALA A 92 0.78 9.29 3.90
CA ALA A 92 1.66 8.44 3.11
C ALA A 92 1.85 8.98 1.69
N ALA A 93 0.77 9.42 1.02
CA ALA A 93 0.83 10.00 -0.32
C ALA A 93 1.68 11.28 -0.40
N HIS A 94 1.78 12.04 0.70
CA HIS A 94 2.48 13.32 0.75
C HIS A 94 3.78 13.29 1.55
N SER A 95 4.17 12.15 2.11
CA SER A 95 5.41 12.01 2.88
C SER A 95 6.66 12.12 1.99
N GLY A 96 6.50 12.07 0.66
CA GLY A 96 7.62 12.19 -0.29
C GLY A 96 8.57 11.00 -0.26
N VAL A 97 8.11 9.89 0.32
CA VAL A 97 8.88 8.68 0.54
C VAL A 97 8.84 7.81 -0.72
N GLY A 98 9.99 7.28 -1.12
CA GLY A 98 10.08 6.38 -2.27
C GLY A 98 9.56 4.98 -1.97
N PHE A 99 9.49 4.14 -3.02
CA PHE A 99 9.13 2.73 -2.90
C PHE A 99 9.89 2.02 -1.76
N GLY A 100 9.13 1.28 -0.94
CA GLY A 100 9.67 0.58 0.23
C GLY A 100 9.52 1.33 1.55
N SER A 101 9.06 2.57 1.50
CA SER A 101 8.90 3.44 2.67
C SER A 101 7.47 3.91 2.88
N GLY A 102 6.49 3.26 2.23
CA GLY A 102 5.06 3.55 2.36
C GLY A 102 4.37 2.73 3.46
N LEU A 103 3.05 2.57 3.34
CA LEU A 103 2.27 1.73 4.23
C LEU A 103 2.32 0.25 3.79
N ILE A 104 2.32 -0.64 4.78
CA ILE A 104 2.10 -2.08 4.63
C ILE A 104 0.83 -2.43 5.42
N PRO A 105 -0.36 -2.28 4.83
CA PRO A 105 -1.61 -2.57 5.51
C PRO A 105 -1.83 -4.08 5.69
N ARG A 106 -2.35 -4.47 6.86
CA ARG A 106 -2.86 -5.81 7.13
C ARG A 106 -4.34 -5.88 6.74
N CYS A 107 -4.62 -6.67 5.71
CA CYS A 107 -5.94 -6.82 5.09
C CYS A 107 -6.48 -8.24 5.29
N ALA A 108 -7.78 -8.40 5.50
CA ALA A 108 -8.41 -9.71 5.66
C ALA A 108 -8.71 -10.41 4.32
N HIS A 109 -9.00 -9.65 3.28
CA HIS A 109 -9.44 -10.16 1.97
C HIS A 109 -9.22 -9.15 0.83
N ALA A 110 -9.43 -9.58 -0.42
CA ALA A 110 -9.15 -8.79 -1.62
C ALA A 110 -9.89 -7.45 -1.67
N GLY A 111 -11.16 -7.41 -1.22
CA GLY A 111 -11.92 -6.16 -1.16
C GLY A 111 -11.26 -5.04 -0.33
N GLU A 112 -10.57 -5.37 0.76
CA GLU A 112 -9.85 -4.38 1.57
C GLU A 112 -8.58 -3.90 0.85
N VAL A 113 -7.88 -4.79 0.15
CA VAL A 113 -6.73 -4.44 -0.69
C VAL A 113 -7.17 -3.45 -1.78
N TRP A 114 -8.24 -3.76 -2.51
CA TRP A 114 -8.77 -2.87 -3.54
C TRP A 114 -9.23 -1.52 -2.99
N ALA A 115 -9.91 -1.51 -1.85
CA ALA A 115 -10.31 -0.28 -1.16
C ALA A 115 -9.08 0.61 -0.89
N LEU A 116 -8.03 0.05 -0.29
CA LEU A 116 -6.81 0.80 0.04
C LEU A 116 -6.07 1.32 -1.18
N LEU A 117 -5.98 0.53 -2.27
CA LEU A 117 -5.37 1.00 -3.52
C LEU A 117 -6.17 2.16 -4.13
N ALA A 118 -7.49 2.06 -4.15
CA ALA A 118 -8.37 3.13 -4.64
C ALA A 118 -8.24 4.38 -3.77
N GLY A 119 -8.22 4.21 -2.44
CA GLY A 119 -8.00 5.28 -1.48
C GLY A 119 -6.63 5.96 -1.64
N ALA A 120 -5.57 5.19 -1.86
CA ALA A 120 -4.22 5.71 -2.13
C ALA A 120 -4.19 6.56 -3.42
N VAL A 121 -4.80 6.07 -4.51
CA VAL A 121 -4.92 6.86 -5.75
C VAL A 121 -5.68 8.15 -5.53
N ALA A 122 -6.80 8.10 -4.81
CA ALA A 122 -7.56 9.31 -4.47
C ALA A 122 -6.71 10.28 -3.64
N ALA A 123 -5.97 9.79 -2.64
CA ALA A 123 -5.08 10.61 -1.81
C ALA A 123 -3.98 11.29 -2.62
N MET A 124 -3.34 10.57 -3.55
CA MET A 124 -2.29 11.10 -4.43
C MET A 124 -2.81 12.14 -5.43
N THR A 125 -4.08 12.05 -5.82
CA THR A 125 -4.69 12.90 -6.85
C THR A 125 -5.57 14.02 -6.28
N GLY A 126 -5.70 14.11 -4.95
CA GLY A 126 -6.60 15.04 -4.27
C GLY A 126 -8.09 14.72 -4.45
N GLY A 127 -8.42 13.48 -4.81
CA GLY A 127 -9.79 12.98 -4.92
C GLY A 127 -10.44 12.66 -3.57
N ASP A 128 -11.72 12.26 -3.62
CA ASP A 128 -12.46 11.85 -2.42
C ASP A 128 -12.03 10.45 -1.96
N VAL A 129 -11.08 10.41 -1.02
CA VAL A 129 -10.54 9.18 -0.43
C VAL A 129 -11.64 8.34 0.20
N ARG A 130 -12.62 8.96 0.87
CA ARG A 130 -13.69 8.22 1.56
C ARG A 130 -14.60 7.54 0.55
N ALA A 131 -14.94 8.21 -0.54
CA ALA A 131 -15.71 7.61 -1.62
C ALA A 131 -14.94 6.45 -2.29
N ALA A 132 -13.65 6.63 -2.54
CA ALA A 132 -12.81 5.60 -3.16
C ALA A 132 -12.65 4.35 -2.27
N LEU A 133 -12.49 4.53 -0.96
CA LEU A 133 -12.46 3.43 0.00
C LEU A 133 -13.79 2.65 0.03
N ALA A 134 -14.92 3.35 -0.08
CA ALA A 134 -16.25 2.74 0.00
C ALA A 134 -16.67 2.01 -1.29
N ALA A 135 -16.16 2.44 -2.44
CA ALA A 135 -16.50 1.91 -3.75
C ALA A 135 -15.26 1.83 -4.65
N PRO A 136 -14.33 0.89 -4.38
CA PRO A 136 -13.14 0.74 -5.21
C PRO A 136 -13.50 0.28 -6.62
N ASP A 137 -12.75 0.78 -7.61
CA ASP A 137 -12.86 0.39 -9.01
C ASP A 137 -11.56 -0.29 -9.48
N PRO A 138 -11.47 -1.64 -9.39
CA PRO A 138 -10.31 -2.39 -9.85
C PRO A 138 -9.95 -2.16 -11.32
N ALA A 139 -10.95 -1.98 -12.19
CA ALA A 139 -10.71 -1.77 -13.62
C ALA A 139 -10.03 -0.42 -13.86
N ALA A 140 -10.46 0.64 -13.17
CA ALA A 140 -9.79 1.93 -13.22
C ALA A 140 -8.33 1.82 -12.76
N LEU A 141 -8.06 1.11 -11.65
CA LEU A 141 -6.71 0.90 -11.12
C LEU A 141 -5.79 0.16 -12.10
N VAL A 142 -6.29 -0.91 -12.73
CA VAL A 142 -5.52 -1.69 -13.72
C VAL A 142 -5.25 -0.88 -14.99
N SER A 143 -6.19 0.00 -15.38
CA SER A 143 -6.07 0.87 -16.55
C SER A 143 -5.06 2.01 -16.40
N LEU A 144 -4.62 2.31 -15.17
CA LEU A 144 -3.63 3.35 -14.90
C LEU A 144 -2.35 3.10 -15.71
N PRO A 145 -1.67 4.15 -16.21
CA PRO A 145 -0.36 3.96 -16.83
C PRO A 145 0.63 3.38 -15.82
N ARG A 146 1.61 2.61 -16.30
CA ARG A 146 2.60 1.94 -15.45
C ARG A 146 3.26 2.86 -14.41
N ALA A 147 3.65 4.08 -14.81
CA ALA A 147 4.26 5.04 -13.89
C ALA A 147 3.33 5.43 -12.72
N ALA A 148 2.02 5.55 -12.96
CA ALA A 148 1.06 5.82 -11.90
C ALA A 148 0.89 4.61 -10.97
N ARG A 149 0.87 3.40 -11.54
CA ARG A 149 0.83 2.14 -10.78
C ARG A 149 2.06 1.96 -9.88
N GLU A 150 3.24 2.28 -10.40
CA GLU A 150 4.48 2.31 -9.61
C GLU A 150 4.44 3.40 -8.53
N ALA A 151 3.84 4.56 -8.79
CA ALA A 151 3.71 5.61 -7.77
C ALA A 151 2.72 5.23 -6.66
N VAL A 152 1.65 4.47 -6.96
CA VAL A 152 0.75 3.93 -5.91
C VAL A 152 1.52 3.02 -4.95
N ARG A 153 2.56 2.31 -5.43
CA ARG A 153 3.44 1.48 -4.60
C ARG A 153 4.34 2.28 -3.66
N ASP A 154 4.54 3.57 -3.92
CA ASP A 154 5.22 4.46 -2.97
C ASP A 154 4.32 4.75 -1.76
N VAL A 155 2.99 4.71 -1.93
CA VAL A 155 2.00 4.90 -0.85
C VAL A 155 1.67 3.59 -0.13
N VAL A 156 1.39 2.52 -0.90
CA VAL A 156 1.09 1.17 -0.39
C VAL A 156 2.14 0.22 -0.95
N THR A 157 3.17 -0.08 -0.17
CA THR A 157 4.31 -0.87 -0.62
C THR A 157 3.91 -2.32 -0.95
N CYS A 158 3.18 -2.96 -0.06
CA CYS A 158 2.53 -4.26 -0.25
C CYS A 158 1.42 -4.44 0.80
N ALA A 159 0.49 -5.37 0.59
CA ALA A 159 -0.55 -5.71 1.54
C ALA A 159 -0.25 -7.07 2.18
N VAL A 160 -0.32 -7.13 3.51
CA VAL A 160 -0.20 -8.40 4.26
C VAL A 160 -1.60 -8.99 4.42
N VAL A 161 -1.77 -10.27 4.09
CA VAL A 161 -3.04 -11.00 4.28
C VAL A 161 -2.82 -12.26 5.12
N PRO A 162 -3.89 -12.85 5.69
CA PRO A 162 -3.80 -14.14 6.36
C PRO A 162 -3.20 -15.22 5.45
N GLU A 163 -2.40 -16.12 6.04
CA GLU A 163 -1.69 -17.19 5.33
C GLU A 163 -2.62 -18.00 4.41
N GLY A 164 -3.81 -18.37 4.91
CA GLY A 164 -4.79 -19.16 4.15
C GLY A 164 -5.52 -18.41 3.03
N SER A 165 -5.34 -17.09 2.93
CA SER A 165 -6.06 -16.22 1.99
C SER A 165 -5.17 -15.71 0.85
N VAL A 166 -3.85 -15.91 0.91
CA VAL A 166 -2.89 -15.35 -0.08
C VAL A 166 -3.25 -15.78 -1.51
N ASP A 167 -3.49 -17.07 -1.72
CA ASP A 167 -3.78 -17.62 -3.05
C ASP A 167 -5.10 -17.09 -3.62
N GLU A 168 -6.15 -17.03 -2.80
CA GLU A 168 -7.47 -16.50 -3.19
C GLU A 168 -7.38 -15.02 -3.56
N VAL A 169 -6.75 -14.20 -2.70
CA VAL A 169 -6.59 -12.77 -2.95
C VAL A 169 -5.72 -12.53 -4.19
N SER A 170 -4.63 -13.30 -4.35
CA SER A 170 -3.77 -13.17 -5.53
C SER A 170 -4.50 -13.55 -6.83
N ALA A 171 -5.36 -14.57 -6.78
CA ALA A 171 -6.18 -14.97 -7.92
C ALA A 171 -7.21 -13.88 -8.30
N ASP A 172 -7.85 -13.24 -7.32
CA ASP A 172 -8.75 -12.11 -7.53
C ASP A 172 -8.04 -10.95 -8.24
N LEU A 173 -6.88 -10.52 -7.72
CA LEU A 173 -6.07 -9.47 -8.34
C LEU A 173 -5.63 -9.81 -9.77
N ALA A 174 -5.24 -11.07 -10.00
CA ALA A 174 -4.83 -11.53 -11.32
C ALA A 174 -6.00 -11.53 -12.32
N SER A 175 -7.21 -11.83 -11.88
CA SER A 175 -8.40 -11.83 -12.74
C SER A 175 -8.74 -10.43 -13.27
N ALA A 176 -8.50 -9.38 -12.47
CA ALA A 176 -8.73 -7.99 -12.87
C ALA A 176 -7.81 -7.53 -14.02
N ARG A 177 -6.69 -8.22 -14.27
CA ARG A 177 -5.79 -7.93 -15.41
C ARG A 177 -6.30 -8.44 -16.75
N GLN A 178 -7.33 -9.29 -16.75
CA GLN A 178 -7.85 -9.94 -17.95
C GLN A 178 -9.07 -9.23 -18.55
N ILE A 179 -9.52 -8.15 -17.90
CA ILE A 179 -10.64 -7.29 -18.31
C ILE A 179 -10.09 -6.15 -19.16
#